data_AF-A0A926EJN2-F1
#
_entry.id   AF-A0A926EJN2-F1
#
_cell.length_a   1.000
_cell.length_b   1.000
_cell.length_c   1.000
_cell.angle_alpha   90.00
_cell.angle_beta   90.00
_cell.angle_gamma   90.00
#
_symmetry.space_group_name_H-M   'P 1'
#
loop_
_entity.id
_entity.type
_entity.pdbx_description
1 polymer ?
#
loop_
_entity_poly.entity_id
_entity_poly.type
_entity_poly.pdbx_seq_one_letter_code
_entity_poly.pdbx_strand_id
1 'polypeptide(L)'
;MAKITCKRVEPIIIDFEDETFECFINVDALIILNDEFGNLVSLSNEAIKNPYDVGAKLLYAGIKTNRRDFTLDDAKLLVCNCGSQLINLVTDAFVRCCGNVGGEEFTKKYIAELERMIDQNKKEV
;
A
#
# COMPACT_ATOMS: atom_id res chain seq x y z
N MET A 1 -27.41 -25.58 5.88
CA MET A 1 -26.46 -25.03 6.87
C MET A 1 -25.34 -24.37 6.08
N ALA A 2 -25.12 -23.06 6.22
CA ALA A 2 -24.06 -22.38 5.46
C ALA A 2 -22.72 -22.59 6.14
N LYS A 3 -21.71 -23.03 5.38
CA LYS A 3 -20.32 -23.14 5.82
C LYS A 3 -19.49 -22.18 4.98
N ILE A 4 -18.77 -21.28 5.63
CA ILE A 4 -17.82 -20.38 5.00
C ILE A 4 -16.41 -20.71 5.49
N THR A 5 -15.45 -20.67 4.59
CA THR A 5 -14.02 -20.82 4.91
C THR A 5 -13.37 -19.45 4.82
N CYS A 6 -12.99 -18.88 5.96
CA CYS A 6 -12.25 -17.63 6.03
C CYS A 6 -10.74 -17.94 6.06
N LYS A 7 -9.96 -17.37 5.15
CA LYS A 7 -8.49 -17.38 5.25
C LYS A 7 -8.05 -16.22 6.15
N ARG A 8 -7.06 -16.46 7.02
CA ARG A 8 -6.44 -15.38 7.79
C ARG A 8 -5.63 -14.50 6.85
N VAL A 9 -5.68 -13.19 7.07
CA VAL A 9 -4.81 -12.22 6.39
C VAL A 9 -3.47 -12.24 7.13
N GLU A 10 -2.40 -12.49 6.40
CA GLU A 10 -1.03 -12.39 6.93
C GLU A 10 -0.54 -10.95 6.84
N PRO A 11 0.07 -10.40 7.90
CA PRO A 11 0.58 -9.04 7.87
C PRO A 11 1.86 -8.93 7.04
N ILE A 12 2.07 -7.75 6.46
CA ILE A 12 3.40 -7.33 6.00
C ILE A 12 4.13 -6.81 7.23
N ILE A 13 5.25 -7.44 7.58
CA ILE A 13 6.10 -7.03 8.70
C ILE A 13 7.16 -6.05 8.18
N ILE A 14 7.28 -4.92 8.85
CA ILE A 14 8.22 -3.85 8.51
C ILE A 14 9.07 -3.59 9.75
N ASP A 15 10.28 -4.13 9.74
CA ASP A 15 11.24 -3.99 10.83
C ASP A 15 12.17 -2.79 10.58
N PHE A 16 12.17 -1.86 11.53
CA PHE A 16 13.17 -0.81 11.68
C PHE A 16 14.06 -1.12 12.90
N GLU A 17 15.15 -0.37 13.06
CA GLU A 17 16.12 -0.60 14.15
C GLU A 17 15.52 -0.40 15.54
N ASP A 18 14.50 0.46 15.65
CA ASP A 18 13.85 0.88 16.89
C ASP A 18 12.41 0.36 17.03
N GLU A 19 11.76 -0.03 15.93
CA GLU A 19 10.35 -0.38 15.93
C GLU A 19 9.94 -1.36 14.81
N THR A 20 8.96 -2.21 15.10
CA THR A 20 8.33 -3.11 14.13
C THR A 20 6.90 -2.65 13.86
N PHE A 21 6.53 -2.56 12.59
CA PHE A 21 5.15 -2.29 12.16
C PHE A 21 4.54 -3.52 11.49
N GLU A 22 3.32 -3.86 11.89
CA GLU A 22 2.51 -4.88 11.23
C GLU A 22 1.43 -4.21 10.37
N CYS A 23 1.47 -4.44 9.07
CA CYS A 23 0.53 -3.88 8.11
C CYS A 23 -0.47 -4.95 7.64
N PHE A 24 -1.75 -4.81 8.00
CA PHE A 24 -2.79 -5.77 7.66
C PHE A 24 -3.66 -5.25 6.51
N ILE A 25 -3.54 -5.87 5.33
CA ILE A 25 -4.38 -5.51 4.19
C ILE A 25 -5.64 -6.37 4.17
N ASN A 26 -6.64 -5.93 4.91
CA ASN A 26 -7.95 -6.56 5.05
C ASN A 26 -9.08 -5.59 4.63
N VAL A 27 -10.34 -5.99 4.86
CA VAL A 27 -11.50 -5.15 4.50
C VAL A 27 -11.52 -3.82 5.29
N ASP A 28 -11.02 -3.80 6.51
CA ASP A 28 -10.94 -2.58 7.33
C ASP A 28 -9.95 -1.57 6.72
N ALA A 29 -8.80 -2.04 6.24
CA ALA A 29 -7.85 -1.20 5.49
C ALA A 29 -8.49 -0.58 4.24
N LEU A 30 -9.34 -1.33 3.53
CA LEU A 30 -10.08 -0.79 2.38
C LEU A 30 -11.09 0.28 2.77
N ILE A 31 -11.77 0.11 3.92
CA ILE A 31 -12.71 1.10 4.44
C ILE A 31 -11.96 2.38 4.81
N ILE A 32 -10.87 2.28 5.58
CA ILE A 32 -10.02 3.42 5.95
C ILE A 32 -9.52 4.16 4.71
N LEU A 33 -9.00 3.42 3.73
CA LEU A 33 -8.48 4.00 2.50
C LEU A 33 -9.56 4.76 1.74
N ASN A 34 -10.76 4.18 1.62
CA ASN A 34 -11.88 4.77 0.90
C ASN A 34 -12.47 5.99 1.63
N ASP A 35 -12.58 5.93 2.96
CA ASP A 35 -13.17 7.00 3.76
C ASP A 35 -12.26 8.22 3.85
N GLU A 36 -10.93 8.02 3.89
CA GLU A 36 -9.98 9.13 4.08
C GLU A 36 -9.41 9.67 2.77
N PHE A 37 -9.26 8.83 1.74
CA PHE A 37 -8.59 9.20 0.48
C PHE A 37 -9.43 8.99 -0.77
N GLY A 38 -10.65 8.47 -0.63
CA GLY A 38 -11.56 8.19 -1.73
C GLY A 38 -11.35 6.83 -2.39
N ASN A 39 -12.10 6.58 -3.46
CA ASN A 39 -12.17 5.25 -4.04
C ASN A 39 -10.85 4.79 -4.71
N LEU A 40 -10.71 3.47 -4.84
CA LEU A 40 -9.52 2.86 -5.44
C LEU A 40 -9.25 3.32 -6.87
N VAL A 41 -10.28 3.64 -7.68
CA VAL A 41 -10.09 4.10 -9.06
C VAL A 41 -9.42 5.47 -9.11
N SER A 42 -9.80 6.39 -8.21
CA SER A 42 -9.11 7.69 -8.08
C SER A 42 -7.67 7.52 -7.65
N LEU A 43 -7.42 6.67 -6.64
CA LEU A 43 -6.07 6.38 -6.17
C LEU A 43 -5.21 5.77 -7.26
N SER A 44 -5.77 4.87 -8.07
CA SER A 44 -5.10 4.28 -9.23
C SER A 44 -4.62 5.30 -10.26
N ASN A 45 -5.43 6.32 -10.54
CA ASN A 45 -5.05 7.40 -11.45
C ASN A 45 -4.01 8.33 -10.83
N GLU A 46 -4.10 8.59 -9.53
CA GLU A 46 -3.11 9.36 -8.78
C GLU A 46 -1.77 8.64 -8.71
N ALA A 47 -1.80 7.31 -8.60
CA ALA A 47 -0.64 6.44 -8.52
C ALA A 47 0.30 6.59 -9.72
N ILE A 48 -0.25 6.91 -10.90
CA ILE A 48 0.53 7.16 -12.13
C ILE A 48 1.37 8.45 -12.00
N LYS A 49 0.88 9.45 -11.26
CA LYS A 49 1.54 10.76 -11.12
C LYS A 49 2.38 10.87 -9.85
N ASN A 50 1.93 10.23 -8.78
CA ASN A 50 2.54 10.31 -7.46
C ASN A 50 2.49 8.95 -6.76
N PRO A 51 3.29 7.98 -7.23
CA PRO A 51 3.22 6.63 -6.72
C PRO A 51 3.70 6.51 -5.28
N TYR A 52 4.59 7.40 -4.81
CA TYR A 52 5.05 7.44 -3.44
C TYR A 52 3.93 7.83 -2.47
N ASP A 53 3.18 8.88 -2.79
CA ASP A 53 2.09 9.34 -1.93
C ASP A 53 0.96 8.30 -1.88
N VAL A 54 0.65 7.65 -3.01
CA VAL A 54 -0.30 6.54 -3.03
C VAL A 54 0.23 5.34 -2.25
N GLY A 55 1.50 4.98 -2.39
CA GLY A 55 2.13 3.92 -1.59
C GLY A 55 2.03 4.19 -0.09
N ALA A 56 2.23 5.45 0.32
CA ALA A 56 2.09 5.87 1.72
C ALA A 56 0.63 5.79 2.20
N LYS A 57 -0.35 6.18 1.38
CA LYS A 57 -1.78 6.03 1.71
C LYS A 57 -2.18 4.57 1.89
N LEU A 58 -1.68 3.68 1.02
CA LEU A 58 -1.91 2.23 1.13
C LEU A 58 -1.30 1.69 2.43
N LEU A 59 -0.04 2.02 2.69
CA LEU A 59 0.65 1.60 3.91
C LEU A 59 -0.05 2.10 5.18
N TYR A 60 -0.41 3.38 5.17
CA TYR A 60 -1.17 4.03 6.23
C TYR A 60 -2.45 3.27 6.56
N ALA A 61 -3.26 2.99 5.54
CA ALA A 61 -4.53 2.30 5.73
C ALA A 61 -4.34 0.90 6.31
N GLY A 62 -3.29 0.18 5.90
CA GLY A 62 -2.97 -1.14 6.43
C GLY A 62 -2.51 -1.16 7.88
N ILE A 63 -1.62 -0.24 8.28
CA ILE A 63 -1.12 -0.12 9.66
C ILE A 63 -2.19 0.50 10.59
N LYS A 64 -3.05 1.38 10.09
CA LYS A 64 -4.06 2.03 10.93
C LYS A 64 -5.14 1.05 11.43
N THR A 65 -5.30 -0.10 10.79
CA THR A 65 -6.22 -1.17 11.22
C THR A 65 -5.93 -1.69 12.63
N ASN A 66 -4.66 -1.75 13.02
CA ASN A 66 -4.20 -2.23 14.33
C ASN A 66 -3.48 -1.14 15.15
N ARG A 67 -3.09 -0.03 14.52
CA ARG A 67 -2.36 1.07 15.17
C ARG A 67 -2.99 2.43 14.84
N ARG A 68 -3.94 2.85 15.66
CA ARG A 68 -4.79 4.04 15.40
C ARG A 68 -4.08 5.39 15.49
N ASP A 69 -2.98 5.43 16.23
CA ASP A 69 -2.10 6.60 16.39
C ASP A 69 -1.16 6.81 15.20
N PHE A 70 -1.05 5.82 14.31
CA PHE A 70 -0.22 5.91 13.11
C PHE A 70 -0.71 7.01 12.18
N THR A 71 0.20 7.87 11.72
CA THR A 71 -0.11 9.02 10.87
C THR A 71 0.31 8.80 9.42
N LEU A 72 -0.23 9.61 8.51
CA LEU A 72 0.16 9.55 7.10
C LEU A 72 1.63 10.02 6.91
N ASP A 73 2.11 10.94 7.76
CA ASP A 73 3.48 11.41 7.71
C ASP A 73 4.46 10.30 8.12
N ASP A 74 4.10 9.48 9.12
CA ASP A 74 4.85 8.27 9.47
C ASP A 74 4.91 7.32 8.26
N ALA A 75 3.77 7.09 7.61
CA ALA A 75 3.71 6.23 6.42
C ALA A 75 4.61 6.72 5.28
N LYS A 76 4.64 8.04 5.05
CA LYS A 76 5.52 8.66 4.03
C LYS A 76 6.99 8.45 4.37
N LEU A 77 7.38 8.62 5.63
CA LEU A 77 8.74 8.36 6.08
C LEU A 77 9.14 6.89 5.87
N LEU A 78 8.29 5.94 6.25
CA LEU A 78 8.56 4.51 6.05
C LEU A 78 8.72 4.19 4.56
N VAL A 79 7.84 4.72 3.70
CA VAL A 79 7.92 4.51 2.25
C VAL A 79 9.19 5.11 1.65
N CYS A 80 9.61 6.29 2.09
CA CYS A 80 10.87 6.89 1.66
C CYS A 80 12.10 6.05 2.07
N ASN A 81 12.07 5.45 3.26
CA ASN A 81 13.19 4.66 3.77
C ASN A 81 13.27 3.26 3.14
N CYS A 82 12.13 2.57 2.97
CA CYS A 82 12.10 1.22 2.40
C CYS A 82 12.06 1.19 0.86
N GLY A 83 11.70 2.31 0.23
CA GLY A 83 11.64 2.44 -1.23
C GLY A 83 10.55 1.60 -1.91
N SER A 84 10.74 1.31 -3.20
CA SER A 84 9.72 0.62 -4.02
C SER A 84 9.36 -0.77 -3.55
N GLN A 85 10.26 -1.48 -2.85
CA GLN A 85 9.98 -2.83 -2.37
C GLN A 85 8.76 -2.84 -1.45
N LEU A 86 8.69 -1.90 -0.51
CA LEU A 86 7.55 -1.78 0.39
C LEU A 86 6.28 -1.42 -0.39
N ILE A 87 6.35 -0.42 -1.26
CA ILE A 87 5.22 0.02 -2.08
C ILE A 87 4.66 -1.14 -2.91
N ASN A 88 5.53 -1.95 -3.51
CA ASN A 88 5.13 -3.12 -4.30
C ASN A 88 4.42 -4.17 -3.42
N LEU A 89 4.95 -4.45 -2.22
CA LEU A 89 4.34 -5.41 -1.29
C LEU A 89 2.94 -4.98 -0.84
N VAL A 90 2.77 -3.72 -0.40
CA VAL A 90 1.44 -3.24 0.02
C VAL A 90 0.47 -3.19 -1.16
N THR A 91 0.90 -2.72 -2.33
CA THR A 91 0.03 -2.64 -3.51
C THR A 91 -0.46 -4.02 -3.94
N ASP A 92 0.45 -4.99 -4.02
CA ASP A 92 0.14 -6.36 -4.38
C ASP A 92 -0.81 -7.01 -3.35
N ALA A 93 -0.63 -6.72 -2.06
CA ALA A 93 -1.56 -7.13 -1.01
C ALA A 93 -2.95 -6.50 -1.17
N PHE A 94 -3.06 -5.22 -1.53
CA PHE A 94 -4.34 -4.56 -1.81
C PHE A 94 -5.04 -5.15 -3.03
N VAL A 95 -4.31 -5.44 -4.11
CA VAL A 95 -4.86 -6.07 -5.31
C VAL A 95 -5.41 -7.45 -4.99
N ARG A 96 -4.68 -8.26 -4.21
CA ARG A 96 -5.17 -9.57 -3.74
C ARG A 96 -6.40 -9.46 -2.84
N CYS A 97 -6.41 -8.51 -1.90
CA CYS A 97 -7.54 -8.29 -1.00
C CYS A 97 -8.80 -7.90 -1.78
N CYS A 98 -8.64 -7.10 -2.83
CA CYS A 98 -9.73 -6.65 -3.67
C CYS A 98 -10.20 -7.69 -4.70
N GLY A 99 -9.44 -8.75 -4.95
CA GLY A 99 -9.78 -9.88 -5.83
C GLY A 99 -9.99 -9.56 -7.32
N ASN A 100 -10.29 -8.31 -7.68
CA ASN A 100 -10.66 -7.89 -9.05
C ASN A 100 -10.66 -6.35 -9.29
N VAL A 101 -10.15 -5.51 -8.37
CA VAL A 101 -10.34 -4.04 -8.46
C VAL A 101 -9.24 -3.31 -9.27
N GLY A 102 -8.26 -4.01 -9.83
CA GLY A 102 -7.31 -3.42 -10.80
C GLY A 102 -6.92 -4.32 -11.96
N GLY A 103 -7.07 -5.64 -11.80
CA GLY A 103 -6.51 -6.60 -12.74
C GLY A 103 -4.97 -6.56 -12.78
N GLU A 104 -4.37 -7.59 -13.34
CA GLU A 104 -2.90 -7.72 -13.48
C GLU A 104 -2.27 -6.54 -14.25
N GLU A 105 -3.06 -5.87 -15.10
CA GLU A 105 -2.62 -4.76 -15.95
C GLU A 105 -2.39 -3.45 -15.18
N PHE A 106 -3.23 -3.16 -14.17
CA PHE A 106 -3.04 -2.00 -13.30
C PHE A 106 -1.75 -2.12 -12.49
N THR A 107 -1.53 -3.29 -11.89
CA THR A 107 -0.31 -3.60 -11.12
C THR A 107 0.94 -3.41 -11.97
N LYS A 108 0.96 -3.95 -13.20
CA LYS A 108 2.10 -3.82 -14.11
C LYS A 108 2.39 -2.35 -14.47
N LYS A 109 1.36 -1.55 -14.75
CA LYS A 109 1.53 -0.11 -15.08
C LYS A 109 2.03 0.70 -13.89
N TYR A 110 1.51 0.45 -12.70
CA TYR A 110 1.93 1.14 -11.48
C TYR A 110 3.38 0.82 -11.10
N ILE A 111 3.77 -0.46 -11.15
CA ILE A 111 5.14 -0.91 -10.85
C ILE A 111 6.15 -0.32 -11.87
N ALA A 112 5.81 -0.34 -13.16
CA ALA A 112 6.72 0.17 -14.20
C ALA A 112 6.99 1.69 -14.05
N GLU A 113 6.01 2.46 -13.58
CA GLU A 113 6.19 3.90 -13.37
C GLU A 113 6.98 4.21 -12.09
N LEU A 114 6.77 3.42 -11.02
CA LEU A 114 7.60 3.45 -9.81
C LEU A 114 9.08 3.25 -10.11
N GLU A 115 9.39 2.23 -10.93
CA GLU A 115 10.78 1.93 -11.32
C GLU A 115 11.41 3.08 -12.10
N ARG A 116 10.66 3.74 -13.00
CA ARG A 116 11.15 4.92 -13.74
C ARG A 116 11.49 6.09 -12.82
N MET A 117 10.64 6.40 -11.84
CA MET A 117 10.88 7.52 -10.92
C MET A 117 12.10 7.29 -10.03
N ILE A 118 12.33 6.05 -9.59
CA ILE A 118 13.52 5.67 -8.82
C ILE A 118 14.79 5.81 -9.66
N ASP A 119 14.74 5.39 -10.93
CA ASP A 119 15.90 5.44 -11.81
C ASP A 119 16.26 6.87 -12.24
N GLN A 120 15.28 7.77 -12.32
CA GLN A 120 15.50 9.21 -12.53
C GLN A 120 16.17 9.87 -11.32
N ASN A 121 15.70 9.59 -10.10
CA ASN A 121 16.33 10.11 -8.88
C ASN A 121 17.76 9.60 -8.64
N LYS A 122 18.14 8.44 -9.20
CA LYS A 122 19.52 7.94 -9.16
C LYS A 122 20.47 8.62 -10.15
N LYS A 123 19.97 9.25 -11.21
CA LYS A 123 20.80 9.95 -12.22
C LYS A 123 21.10 11.41 -11.86
N GLU A 124 20.40 11.95 -10.86
CA GLU A 124 20.57 13.32 -10.37
C GLU A 124 21.47 13.41 -9.12
N VAL A 125 22.13 12.32 -8.72
CA VAL A 125 23.12 12.25 -7.63
C VAL A 125 24.51 11.96 -8.19
#